data_AF-A0A061HU47-F1
#
_entry.id   AF-A0A061HU47-F1
#
_cell.length_a   1.000
_cell.length_b   1.000
_cell.length_c   1.000
_cell.angle_alpha   90.00
_cell.angle_beta   90.00
_cell.angle_gamma   90.00
#
_symmetry.space_group_name_H-M   'P 1'
#
loop_
_entity.id
_entity.type
_entity.pdbx_description
1 polymer ?
#
loop_
_entity_poly.entity_id
_entity_poly.type
_entity_poly.pdbx_seq_one_letter_code
_entity_poly.pdbx_strand_id
1 'polypeptide(L)' 'MYFQPGEPPGPVEDDHLPFLRRGVQVLHLIATPFPAVWHTFADTEDNLHPPTVHNLSRILAVFLAEYLGL' A
#
# COMPACT_ATOMS: atom_id res chain seq x y z
N MET A 1 -0.97 -8.88 -10.76
CA MET A 1 -0.40 -7.59 -11.21
C MET A 1 -0.58 -6.56 -10.11
N TYR A 2 0.36 -5.64 -9.93
CA TYR A 2 0.28 -4.54 -8.96
C TYR A 2 -0.25 -3.27 -9.65
N PHE A 3 -0.75 -2.30 -8.87
CA PHE A 3 -1.10 -0.95 -9.33
C PHE A 3 -2.01 -0.95 -10.57
N GLN A 4 -3.12 -1.70 -10.50
CA GLN A 4 -4.03 -1.77 -11.63
C GLN A 4 -4.72 -0.43 -11.86
N PRO A 5 -4.81 0.04 -13.11
CA PRO A 5 -5.57 1.23 -13.44
C PRO A 5 -7.05 0.98 -13.16
N GLY A 6 -7.72 1.94 -12.52
CA GLY A 6 -9.14 1.87 -12.18
C GLY A 6 -9.53 2.95 -11.19
N GLU A 7 -10.82 3.25 -11.10
CA GLU A 7 -11.34 4.14 -10.08
C GLU A 7 -11.32 3.40 -8.73
N PRO A 8 -10.62 3.92 -7.71
CA PRO A 8 -10.67 3.30 -6.39
C PRO A 8 -12.12 3.33 -5.86
N PRO A 9 -12.56 2.28 -5.15
CA PRO A 9 -13.95 2.17 -4.69
C PRO A 9 -14.41 3.25 -3.70
N GLY A 10 -13.51 4.15 -3.30
CA GLY A 10 -13.76 5.32 -2.46
C GLY A 10 -12.49 5.79 -1.76
N PRO A 11 -12.50 6.99 -1.14
CA PRO A 11 -11.39 7.43 -0.30
C PRO A 11 -11.28 6.52 0.93
N VAL A 12 -10.05 6.16 1.31
CA VAL A 12 -9.77 5.41 2.53
C VAL A 12 -9.34 6.39 3.61
N GLU A 13 -10.02 6.38 4.76
CA GLU A 13 -9.59 7.13 5.93
C GLU A 13 -8.48 6.37 6.65
N ASP A 14 -7.32 7.01 6.81
CA ASP A 14 -6.13 6.42 7.41
C ASP A 14 -5.23 7.55 7.95
N ASP A 15 -4.09 7.19 8.51
CA ASP A 15 -3.13 8.09 9.18
C ASP A 15 -2.65 9.27 8.31
N HIS A 16 -2.80 9.19 6.98
CA HIS A 16 -2.39 10.25 6.07
C HIS A 16 -3.32 11.47 6.07
N LEU A 17 -4.57 11.35 6.53
CA LEU A 17 -5.56 12.44 6.41
C LEU A 17 -5.12 13.76 7.06
N PRO A 18 -4.53 13.79 8.28
CA PRO A 18 -4.04 15.03 8.88
C PRO A 18 -2.95 15.71 8.05
N PHE A 19 -2.11 14.96 7.33
CA PHE A 19 -1.04 15.47 6.47
C PHE A 19 -1.60 16.02 5.16
N LEU A 20 -2.49 15.25 4.53
CA LEU A 20 -3.15 15.64 3.29
C LEU A 20 -3.92 16.96 3.47
N ARG A 21 -4.65 17.11 4.59
CA ARG A 21 -5.37 18.35 4.95
C ARG A 21 -4.46 19.57 5.13
N ARG A 22 -3.15 19.37 5.30
CA ARG A 22 -2.13 20.42 5.45
C ARG A 22 -1.28 20.62 4.19
N GLY A 23 -1.67 20.02 3.06
CA GLY A 23 -1.01 20.20 1.76
C GLY A 23 0.21 19.30 1.53
N VAL A 24 0.43 18.29 2.37
CA VAL A 24 1.47 17.28 2.11
C VAL A 24 1.02 16.39 0.96
N GLN A 25 1.89 16.18 -0.03
CA GLN A 25 1.65 15.22 -1.11
C GLN A 25 1.75 13.79 -0.55
N VAL A 26 0.72 13.00 -0.76
CA VAL A 26 0.60 11.64 -0.21
C VAL A 26 0.52 10.62 -1.34
N LEU A 27 1.37 9.61 -1.28
CA LEU A 27 1.20 8.35 -2.01
C LEU A 27 0.71 7.29 -1.01
N HIS A 28 -0.60 7.03 -0.98
CA HIS A 28 -1.21 6.08 -0.03
C HIS A 28 -1.23 4.67 -0.64
N LEU A 29 -0.25 3.84 -0.25
CA LEU A 29 -0.11 2.46 -0.72
C LEU A 29 -0.98 1.52 0.13
N ILE A 30 -2.27 1.49 -0.15
CA ILE A 30 -3.25 0.62 0.50
C ILE A 30 -4.02 -0.22 -0.53
N ALA A 31 -4.36 -1.47 -0.19
CA ALA A 31 -5.12 -2.33 -1.08
C ALA A 31 -6.61 -1.96 -1.06
N THR A 32 -7.26 -1.85 -2.22
CA THR A 32 -8.72 -1.72 -2.33
C THR A 32 -9.24 -2.72 -3.36
N PRO A 33 -10.05 -3.72 -2.95
CA PRO A 33 -10.56 -3.97 -1.60
C PRO A 33 -9.47 -4.34 -0.59
N PHE A 34 -9.76 -4.16 0.72
CA PHE A 34 -8.90 -4.68 1.78
C PHE A 34 -8.78 -6.21 1.70
N PRO A 35 -7.68 -6.80 2.22
CA PRO A 35 -7.56 -8.25 2.32
C PRO A 35 -8.77 -8.85 3.06
N ALA A 36 -9.25 -10.01 2.61
CA ALA A 36 -10.41 -10.68 3.22
C ALA A 36 -10.21 -11.04 4.70
N VAL A 37 -8.94 -11.10 5.15
CA VAL A 37 -8.56 -11.38 6.54
C VAL A 37 -8.49 -10.14 7.43
N TRP A 38 -8.63 -8.93 6.88
CA TRP A 38 -8.55 -7.67 7.63
C TRP A 38 -9.52 -7.66 8.83
N HIS A 39 -9.00 -7.30 10.01
CA HIS A 39 -9.74 -7.29 11.29
C HIS A 39 -10.33 -8.66 11.70
N THR A 40 -9.71 -9.76 11.29
CA THR A 40 -10.05 -11.11 11.75
C THR A 40 -8.86 -11.76 12.46
N PHE A 41 -9.10 -12.81 13.23
CA PHE A 41 -8.02 -13.64 13.80
C PHE A 41 -7.21 -14.39 12.74
N ALA A 42 -7.62 -14.38 11.47
CA ALA A 42 -6.88 -14.96 10.37
C ALA A 42 -5.83 -13.99 9.79
N ASP A 43 -5.75 -12.74 10.25
CA ASP A 43 -4.65 -11.84 9.88
C ASP A 43 -3.37 -12.24 10.62
N THR A 44 -2.72 -13.30 10.11
CA THR A 44 -1.57 -13.98 10.71
C THR A 44 -0.46 -14.16 9.68
N GLU A 45 0.75 -14.50 10.15
CA GLU A 45 1.89 -14.81 9.28
C GLU A 45 1.58 -15.89 8.24
N ASP A 46 0.84 -16.93 8.63
CA ASP A 46 0.44 -18.05 7.76
C ASP A 46 -0.40 -17.60 6.54
N ASN A 47 -1.10 -16.47 6.65
CA ASN A 47 -1.93 -15.93 5.57
C ASN A 47 -1.23 -14.83 4.75
N LEU A 48 0.05 -14.56 5.01
CA LEU A 48 0.86 -13.75 4.13
C LEU A 48 1.13 -14.48 2.81
N HIS A 49 1.35 -13.72 1.73
CA HIS A 49 1.82 -14.27 0.46
C HIS A 49 3.28 -13.86 0.22
N PRO A 50 4.28 -14.69 0.59
CA PRO A 50 5.69 -14.32 0.56
C PRO A 50 6.20 -13.80 -0.80
N PRO A 51 5.78 -14.35 -1.95
CA PRO A 51 6.18 -13.80 -3.24
C PRO A 51 5.71 -12.35 -3.44
N THR A 52 4.51 -12.00 -2.97
CA THR A 52 4.00 -10.62 -3.07
C THR A 52 4.77 -9.67 -2.17
N VAL A 53 5.06 -10.07 -0.93
CA VAL A 53 5.88 -9.27 -0.01
C VAL A 53 7.25 -9.00 -0.62
N HIS A 54 7.94 -10.04 -1.10
CA HIS A 54 9.25 -9.90 -1.72
C HIS A 54 9.25 -8.97 -2.93
N ASN A 55 8.25 -9.10 -3.81
CA ASN A 55 8.11 -8.26 -4.99
C ASN A 55 7.87 -6.79 -4.61
N LEU A 56 6.97 -6.51 -3.67
CA LEU A 56 6.69 -5.14 -3.22
C LEU A 56 7.91 -4.51 -2.53
N SER A 57 8.67 -5.28 -1.73
CA SER A 57 9.92 -4.79 -1.14
C SER A 57 10.92 -4.34 -2.21
N ARG A 58 11.06 -5.10 -3.31
CA ARG A 58 11.94 -4.72 -4.42
C ARG A 58 11.45 -3.49 -5.17
N ILE A 59 10.14 -3.40 -5.43
CA ILE A 59 9.54 -2.22 -6.08
C ILE A 59 9.78 -0.97 -5.24
N LEU A 60 9.57 -1.03 -3.93
CA LEU A 60 9.78 0.11 -3.03
C LEU A 60 11.26 0.51 -2.93
N ALA A 61 12.18 -0.46 -2.92
CA ALA A 61 13.61 -0.18 -2.92
C ALA A 61 14.04 0.57 -4.19
N VAL A 62 13.57 0.13 -5.37
CA VAL A 62 13.85 0.80 -6.65
C VAL A 62 13.20 2.18 -6.69
N PHE A 63 11.92 2.29 -6.29
CA PHE A 63 11.22 3.58 -6.22
C PHE A 63 11.98 4.59 -5.36
N LEU A 64 12.45 4.17 -4.18
CA LEU A 64 13.21 5.04 -3.29
C LEU A 64 14.58 5.42 -3.88
N ALA A 65 15.28 4.48 -4.51
CA ALA A 65 16.55 4.75 -5.16
C ALA A 65 16.40 5.79 -6.29
N GLU A 66 15.42 5.58 -7.17
CA GLU A 66 15.13 6.53 -8.26
C GLU A 66 14.69 7.90 -7.72
N TYR A 67 13.84 7.95 -6.70
CA TYR A 67 13.39 9.20 -6.08
C TYR A 67 14.55 10.01 -5.47
N LEU A 68 15.56 9.31 -4.94
CA LEU A 68 16.76 9.94 -4.36
C LEU A 68 17.90 10.16 -5.37
N GLY A 69 17.74 9.71 -6.62
CA GLY A 69 18.76 9.83 -7.67
C GLY A 69 19.98 8.91 -7.48
N LEU A 70 19.76 7.71 -6.93
CA LEU A 70 20.77 6.66 -6.71
C LEU A 70 20.85 5.64 -7.86
#